data_AF-A0A925IID9-F1
#
_entry.id   AF-A0A925IID9-F1
#
_cell.length_a   1.000
_cell.length_b   1.000
_cell.length_c   1.000
_cell.angle_alpha   90.00
_cell.angle_beta   90.00
_cell.angle_gamma   90.00
#
_symmetry.space_group_name_H-M   'P 1'
#
loop_
_entity.id
_entity.type
_entity.pdbx_description
1 polymer ?
#
loop_
_entity_poly.entity_id
_entity_poly.type
_entity_poly.pdbx_seq_one_letter_code
_entity_poly.pdbx_strand_id
1 'polypeptide(L)'
;MDTPIVCNLNAIPADQRDSHAALAQEIFSQVQATIDLPDGYAFQLPFTLWEKIGRWLPFERLCCPFLNFALEVPTGEERIWLKLTGQEGVKALLKNEMSL
;
A
#
# COMPACT_ATOMS: atom_id res chain seq x y z
N MET A 1 7.97 -10.51 -18.97
CA MET A 1 6.63 -11.08 -18.72
C MET A 1 5.97 -10.12 -17.76
N ASP A 2 4.96 -9.40 -18.22
CA ASP A 2 4.25 -8.41 -17.40
C ASP A 2 3.38 -9.13 -16.38
N THR A 3 3.46 -8.72 -15.11
CA THR A 3 2.59 -9.26 -14.06
C THR A 3 1.19 -8.71 -14.28
N PRO A 4 0.13 -9.54 -14.28
CA PRO A 4 -1.24 -9.05 -14.39
C PRO A 4 -1.56 -8.05 -13.27
N ILE A 5 -2.14 -6.91 -13.64
CA ILE A 5 -2.57 -5.86 -12.71
C ILE A 5 -3.96 -6.24 -12.18
N VAL A 6 -4.00 -7.19 -11.26
CA VAL A 6 -5.23 -7.67 -10.60
C VAL A 6 -4.92 -8.15 -9.20
N CYS A 7 -5.75 -7.72 -8.23
CA CYS A 7 -5.66 -8.18 -6.86
C CYS A 7 -6.04 -9.67 -6.76
N ASN A 8 -5.26 -10.44 -6.02
CA ASN A 8 -5.47 -11.84 -5.70
C ASN A 8 -5.67 -12.02 -4.20
N LEU A 9 -6.82 -11.59 -3.69
CA LEU A 9 -7.18 -11.76 -2.27
C LEU A 9 -7.11 -13.23 -1.81
N ASN A 10 -7.29 -14.18 -2.75
CA ASN A 10 -7.20 -15.61 -2.44
C ASN A 10 -5.79 -16.09 -2.11
N ALA A 11 -4.75 -15.30 -2.43
CA ALA A 11 -3.37 -15.58 -2.03
C ALA A 11 -3.16 -15.38 -0.52
N ILE A 12 -4.03 -14.65 0.16
CA ILE A 12 -4.02 -14.49 1.61
C ILE A 12 -4.80 -15.66 2.26
N PRO A 13 -4.28 -16.30 3.33
CA PRO A 13 -5.01 -17.31 4.09
C PRO A 13 -6.39 -16.82 4.51
N ALA A 14 -7.41 -17.66 4.39
CA ALA A 14 -8.81 -17.25 4.55
C ALA A 14 -9.10 -16.60 5.92
N ASP A 15 -8.47 -17.11 6.98
CA ASP A 15 -8.56 -16.61 8.35
C ASP A 15 -7.83 -15.26 8.57
N GLN A 16 -7.02 -14.81 7.61
CA GLN A 16 -6.26 -13.56 7.68
C GLN A 16 -6.83 -12.44 6.79
N ARG A 17 -7.78 -12.73 5.89
CA ARG A 17 -8.30 -11.77 4.91
C ARG A 17 -9.02 -10.58 5.56
N ASP A 18 -9.86 -10.85 6.54
CA ASP A 18 -10.61 -9.79 7.25
C ASP A 18 -9.65 -8.88 8.03
N SER A 19 -8.67 -9.47 8.71
CA SER A 19 -7.62 -8.72 9.43
C SER A 19 -6.77 -7.88 8.47
N HIS A 20 -6.44 -8.41 7.29
CA HIS A 20 -5.71 -7.68 6.26
C HIS A 20 -6.51 -6.47 5.73
N ALA A 21 -7.79 -6.66 5.44
CA ALA A 21 -8.68 -5.57 5.01
C ALA A 21 -8.84 -4.50 6.11
N ALA A 22 -9.01 -4.91 7.36
CA ALA A 22 -9.10 -4.00 8.51
C ALA A 22 -7.81 -3.19 8.70
N LEU A 23 -6.63 -3.83 8.56
CA LEU A 23 -5.34 -3.14 8.63
C LEU A 23 -5.18 -2.13 7.48
N ALA A 24 -5.55 -2.50 6.26
CA ALA A 24 -5.52 -1.59 5.11
C ALA A 24 -6.38 -0.34 5.39
N GLN A 25 -7.63 -0.54 5.84
CA GLN A 25 -8.53 0.54 6.21
C GLN A 25 -7.94 1.44 7.30
N GLU A 26 -7.39 0.84 8.36
CA GLU A 26 -6.82 1.59 9.48
C GLU A 26 -5.60 2.43 9.04
N ILE A 27 -4.73 1.87 8.19
CA ILE A 27 -3.56 2.57 7.66
C ILE A 27 -4.01 3.73 6.76
N PHE A 28 -4.81 3.45 5.73
CA PHE A 28 -5.16 4.45 4.73
C PHE A 28 -6.14 5.53 5.23
N SER A 29 -6.91 5.25 6.29
CA SER A 29 -7.72 6.28 6.97
C SER A 29 -6.88 7.36 7.68
N GLN A 30 -5.59 7.11 7.89
CA GLN A 30 -4.67 8.02 8.58
C GLN A 30 -3.69 8.72 7.64
N VAL A 31 -3.92 8.65 6.32
CA VAL A 31 -3.12 9.38 5.33
C VAL A 31 -3.25 10.88 5.59
N GLN A 32 -2.12 11.53 5.85
CA GLN A 32 -2.04 12.97 6.11
C GLN A 32 -1.81 13.77 4.83
N ALA A 33 -1.15 13.16 3.84
CA ALA A 33 -0.92 13.75 2.52
C ALA A 33 -0.69 12.64 1.48
N THR A 34 -1.10 12.92 0.25
CA THR A 34 -0.86 12.07 -0.93
C THR A 34 -0.08 12.86 -1.96
N ILE A 35 1.00 12.28 -2.49
CA ILE A 35 1.77 12.84 -3.59
C ILE A 35 1.59 11.96 -4.82
N ASP A 36 1.16 12.58 -5.92
CA ASP A 36 1.17 11.97 -7.25
C ASP A 36 2.60 11.70 -7.71
N LEU A 37 2.89 10.45 -8.07
CA LEU A 37 4.12 10.06 -8.74
C LEU A 37 3.83 9.71 -10.21
N PRO A 38 4.84 9.66 -11.10
CA PRO A 38 4.63 9.26 -12.49
C PRO A 38 4.05 7.83 -12.64
N ASP A 39 4.43 6.92 -11.74
CA ASP A 39 4.16 5.49 -11.80
C ASP A 39 3.34 4.98 -10.59
N GLY A 40 2.76 5.88 -9.78
CA GLY A 40 1.98 5.51 -8.61
C GLY A 40 1.72 6.69 -7.66
N TYR A 41 1.73 6.42 -6.36
CA TYR A 41 1.43 7.39 -5.30
C TYR A 41 2.36 7.21 -4.10
N ALA A 42 2.64 8.31 -3.40
CA ALA A 42 3.26 8.29 -2.08
C ALA A 42 2.28 8.80 -1.02
N PHE A 43 2.11 8.05 0.05
CA PHE A 43 1.25 8.37 1.17
C PHE A 43 2.08 8.73 2.39
N GLN A 44 1.81 9.90 2.96
CA GLN A 44 2.36 10.30 4.24
C GLN A 44 1.49 9.77 5.36
N LEU A 45 2.12 9.03 6.27
CA LEU A 45 1.48 8.38 7.41
C LEU A 45 2.22 8.75 8.71
N PRO A 46 1.53 8.83 9.86
CA PRO A 46 2.20 8.93 11.15
C PRO A 46 3.17 7.78 11.39
N PHE A 47 4.34 8.05 12.00
CA PHE A 47 5.29 6.99 12.33
C PHE A 47 4.71 5.92 13.29
N THR A 48 3.72 6.29 14.10
CA THR A 48 3.00 5.37 14.99
C THR A 48 2.33 4.18 14.29
N LEU A 49 2.22 4.19 12.95
CA LEU A 49 1.65 3.10 12.16
C LEU A 49 2.67 2.08 11.66
N TRP A 50 3.96 2.22 11.99
CA TRP A 50 5.03 1.35 11.47
C TRP A 50 4.75 -0.15 11.67
N GLU A 51 4.26 -0.56 12.84
CA GLU A 51 3.94 -1.97 13.12
C GLU A 51 2.79 -2.48 12.24
N LYS A 52 1.76 -1.66 12.05
CA LYS A 52 0.58 -2.01 11.25
C LYS A 52 0.96 -2.15 9.78
N ILE A 53 1.75 -1.21 9.27
CA ILE A 53 2.31 -1.28 7.92
C ILE A 53 3.16 -2.56 7.78
N GLY A 54 4.02 -2.87 8.76
CA GLY A 54 4.84 -4.08 8.75
C GLY A 54 4.04 -5.39 8.77
N ARG A 55 2.84 -5.40 9.38
CA ARG A 55 1.92 -6.56 9.35
C ARG A 55 1.09 -6.63 8.08
N TRP A 56 0.72 -5.49 7.50
CA TRP A 56 -0.07 -5.42 6.27
C TRP A 56 0.75 -5.77 5.03
N LEU A 57 1.98 -5.26 4.94
CA LEU A 57 2.86 -5.36 3.77
C LEU A 57 3.09 -6.80 3.25
N PRO A 58 3.36 -7.82 4.09
CA PRO A 58 3.57 -9.19 3.60
C PRO A 58 2.34 -9.77 2.89
N PHE A 59 1.15 -9.49 3.41
CA PHE A 59 -0.11 -9.93 2.81
C PHE A 59 -0.45 -9.13 1.55
N GLU A 60 -0.19 -7.82 1.56
CA GLU A 60 -0.38 -6.98 0.39
C GLU A 60 0.52 -7.44 -0.78
N ARG A 61 1.75 -7.88 -0.51
CA ARG A 61 2.63 -8.45 -1.54
C ARG A 61 2.11 -9.74 -2.16
N LEU A 62 1.29 -10.51 -1.42
CA LEU A 62 0.61 -11.69 -1.93
C LEU A 62 -0.62 -11.31 -2.75
N CYS A 63 -1.41 -10.35 -2.24
CA CYS A 63 -2.61 -9.85 -2.89
C CYS A 63 -2.29 -9.11 -4.19
N CYS A 64 -1.30 -8.22 -4.16
CA CYS A 64 -0.96 -7.28 -5.23
C CYS A 64 0.51 -7.43 -5.65
N PRO A 65 0.90 -8.57 -6.26
CA PRO A 65 2.30 -8.87 -6.59
C PRO A 65 2.88 -7.98 -7.70
N PHE A 66 2.06 -7.17 -8.35
CA PHE A 66 2.45 -6.20 -9.38
C PHE A 66 2.87 -4.84 -8.80
N LEU A 67 2.70 -4.62 -7.49
CA LEU A 67 3.10 -3.38 -6.81
C LEU A 67 4.56 -3.44 -6.36
N ASN A 68 5.24 -2.32 -6.57
CA ASN A 68 6.48 -1.96 -5.90
C ASN A 68 6.14 -1.17 -4.64
N PHE A 69 6.81 -1.53 -3.54
CA PHE A 69 6.62 -0.91 -2.23
C PHE A 69 7.93 -0.27 -1.79
N ALA A 70 7.88 0.99 -1.37
CA ALA A 70 8.97 1.62 -0.63
C ALA A 70 8.45 2.25 0.65
N LEU A 71 9.21 2.08 1.73
CA LEU A 71 9.00 2.76 3.01
C LEU A 71 10.18 3.68 3.25
N GLU A 72 9.91 4.96 3.41
CA GLU A 72 10.93 5.95 3.74
C GLU A 72 10.59 6.61 5.09
N VAL A 73 11.59 6.65 5.97
CA VAL A 73 11.50 7.32 7.27
C VAL A 73 12.52 8.47 7.25
N PRO A 74 12.10 9.71 6.98
CA PRO A 74 13.00 10.85 6.92
C PRO A 74 13.65 11.11 8.29
N THR A 75 14.91 11.54 8.28
CA THR A 75 15.63 11.87 9.51
C THR A 75 14.97 13.04 10.23
N GLY A 76 14.69 12.85 11.53
CA GLY A 76 14.13 13.91 12.39
C GLY A 76 12.63 14.14 12.22
N GLU A 77 11.91 13.21 11.58
CA GLU A 77 10.48 13.34 11.33
C GLU A 77 9.68 12.14 11.86
N GLU A 78 8.57 12.41 12.55
CA GLU A 78 7.66 11.38 13.08
C GLU A 78 6.66 10.90 12.02
N ARG A 79 7.14 10.62 10.81
CA ARG A 79 6.32 10.18 9.67
C ARG A 79 6.99 9.10 8.84
N ILE A 80 6.14 8.36 8.13
CA ILE A 80 6.53 7.33 7.15
C ILE A 80 5.93 7.73 5.81
N TRP A 81 6.74 7.65 4.77
CA TRP A 81 6.25 7.67 3.39
C TRP A 81 6.11 6.23 2.90
N LEU A 82 4.88 5.80 2.63
CA LEU A 82 4.57 4.56 1.93
C LEU A 82 4.37 4.88 0.45
N LYS A 83 5.27 4.41 -0.41
CA LYS A 83 5.15 4.55 -1.86
C LYS A 83 4.63 3.25 -2.45
N LEU A 84 3.56 3.35 -3.22
CA LEU A 84 2.99 2.28 -4.02
C LEU A 84 3.14 2.65 -5.49
N THR A 85 3.98 1.93 -6.23
CA THR A 85 4.22 2.18 -7.66
C THR A 85 4.19 0.89 -8.46
N GLY A 86 4.28 0.96 -9.79
CA GLY A 86 4.38 -0.23 -10.62
C GLY A 86 4.41 0.09 -12.11
N GLN A 87 4.17 -0.95 -12.93
CA GLN A 87 4.17 -0.83 -14.38
C GLN A 87 3.00 0.03 -14.90
N GLU A 88 2.96 0.30 -16.21
CA GLU A 88 1.87 1.03 -16.85
C GLU A 88 0.49 0.45 -16.49
N GLY A 89 -0.44 1.31 -16.07
CA GLY A 89 -1.77 0.92 -15.59
C GLY A 89 -1.91 0.82 -14.07
N VAL A 90 -0.81 0.61 -13.32
CA VAL A 90 -0.85 0.51 -11.84
C VAL A 90 -1.37 1.80 -11.21
N LYS A 91 -0.89 2.96 -11.66
CA LYS A 91 -1.35 4.25 -11.15
C LYS A 91 -2.86 4.43 -11.31
N ALA A 92 -3.43 4.05 -12.47
CA ALA A 92 -4.86 4.14 -12.72
C ALA A 92 -5.65 3.18 -11.81
N LEU A 93 -5.16 1.96 -11.58
CA LEU A 93 -5.76 1.03 -10.64
C LEU A 93 -5.74 1.60 -9.21
N LEU A 94 -4.59 2.07 -8.72
CA LEU A 94 -4.47 2.64 -7.37
C LEU A 94 -5.43 3.82 -7.16
N LYS A 95 -5.58 4.68 -8.17
CA LYS A 95 -6.53 5.79 -8.12
C LYS A 95 -7.97 5.33 -7.89
N ASN A 96 -8.40 4.29 -8.60
CA ASN A 96 -9.75 3.77 -8.50
C ASN A 96 -9.99 3.03 -7.18
N GLU A 97 -9.09 2.11 -6.80
CA GLU A 97 -9.22 1.28 -5.60
C GLU A 97 -9.15 2.12 -4.31
N MET A 98 -8.30 3.14 -4.29
CA MET A 98 -8.09 3.98 -3.12
C MET A 98 -8.94 5.27 -3.14
N SER A 99 -9.80 5.44 -4.15
CA SER A 99 -10.67 6.60 -4.32
C SER A 99 -9.92 7.95 -4.28
N LEU A 100 -8.78 8.03 -4.98
CA LEU A 100 -7.90 9.22 -5.04
C LEU A 100 -8.25 10.18 -6.18
#